data_AF-A0A135T172-F1
#
_entry.id   AF-A0A135T172-F1
#
_cell.length_a   1.000
_cell.length_b   1.000
_cell.length_c   1.000
_cell.angle_alpha   90.00
_cell.angle_beta   90.00
_cell.angle_gamma   90.00
#
_symmetry.space_group_name_H-M   'P 1'
#
loop_
_entity.id
_entity.type
_entity.pdbx_description
1 polymer ?
#
loop_
_entity_poly.entity_id
_entity_poly.type
_entity_poly.pdbx_seq_one_letter_code
_entity_poly.pdbx_strand_id
1 'polypeptide(L)'
;MAETLQIPGPDVAWLAPRLPSESAIQSARSQGRPFVTLTFATSLDSSLSLAPGVRTRLSGSESKAMTHHLRRHHAAILVGVGTVLADDPGLNCRIHDANLDAQPRPIVLDPRGRWDFTEHSKVFEVARANNGLAPFVLVGPSAVNPERKAILEAHGGKFVILEPRTTEPRFDWPSILSALHAEGLESVMIEGGGQVINSLLDPAYHRLVDRVIVTIAPTWLGRGGVVVSPDRVQNTEGMPVPAARLTDVAWHQFGEDIVLSGQPSLDA
;
A
#
# COMPACT_ATOMS: atom_id res chain seq x y z
N MET A 1 -8.94 21.94 -8.58
CA MET A 1 -9.62 20.63 -8.43
C MET A 1 -8.70 19.56 -9.01
N ALA A 2 -8.52 18.43 -8.33
CA ALA A 2 -7.68 17.36 -8.86
C ALA A 2 -8.34 16.72 -10.08
N GLU A 3 -7.54 16.35 -11.07
CA GLU A 3 -7.99 15.64 -12.28
C GLU A 3 -8.75 14.36 -11.92
N THR A 4 -9.96 14.21 -12.48
CA THR A 4 -10.76 12.98 -12.39
C THR A 4 -10.26 11.98 -13.43
N LEU A 5 -10.16 10.72 -13.04
CA LEU A 5 -9.58 9.66 -13.85
C LEU A 5 -10.66 8.71 -14.39
N GLN A 6 -10.45 8.23 -15.60
CA GLN A 6 -11.26 7.18 -16.21
C GLN A 6 -10.35 6.00 -16.55
N ILE A 7 -10.92 4.81 -16.48
CA ILE A 7 -10.23 3.57 -16.83
C ILE A 7 -10.97 2.90 -18.00
N PRO A 8 -10.28 2.52 -19.09
CA PRO A 8 -10.90 1.84 -20.21
C PRO A 8 -11.57 0.52 -19.84
N GLY A 9 -12.65 0.16 -20.54
CA GLY A 9 -13.40 -1.09 -20.29
C GLY A 9 -12.55 -2.37 -20.34
N PRO A 10 -11.65 -2.57 -21.32
CA PRO A 10 -10.75 -3.73 -21.35
C PRO A 10 -9.85 -3.84 -20.12
N ASP A 11 -9.37 -2.70 -19.61
CA ASP A 11 -8.52 -2.63 -18.44
C ASP A 11 -9.29 -2.98 -17.15
N VAL A 12 -10.54 -2.52 -17.05
CA VAL A 12 -11.46 -2.93 -15.97
C VAL A 12 -11.71 -4.44 -16.01
N ALA A 13 -11.98 -5.00 -17.19
CA ALA A 13 -12.23 -6.42 -17.35
C ALA A 13 -11.00 -7.26 -16.95
N TRP A 14 -9.80 -6.78 -17.25
CA TRP A 14 -8.57 -7.42 -16.79
C TRP A 14 -8.38 -7.30 -15.27
N LEU A 15 -8.70 -6.15 -14.66
CA LEU A 15 -8.56 -5.97 -13.21
C LEU A 15 -9.58 -6.78 -12.40
N ALA A 16 -10.80 -6.98 -12.90
CA ALA A 16 -11.90 -7.60 -12.17
C ALA A 16 -11.53 -8.89 -11.38
N PRO A 17 -10.89 -9.93 -11.97
CA PRO A 17 -10.51 -11.14 -11.22
C PRO A 17 -9.32 -10.96 -10.26
N ARG A 18 -8.70 -9.77 -10.20
CA ARG A 18 -7.57 -9.44 -9.33
C ARG A 18 -7.97 -8.55 -8.16
N LEU A 19 -9.21 -8.06 -8.16
CA LEU A 19 -9.78 -7.28 -7.06
C LEU A 19 -10.21 -8.19 -5.90
N PRO A 20 -10.37 -7.64 -4.67
CA PRO A 20 -10.91 -8.40 -3.55
C PRO A 20 -12.32 -8.91 -3.87
N SER A 21 -12.47 -10.22 -4.09
CA SER A 21 -13.79 -10.85 -4.22
C SER A 21 -14.40 -11.10 -2.85
N GLU A 22 -15.73 -11.21 -2.77
CA GLU A 22 -16.43 -11.54 -1.52
C GLU A 22 -15.92 -12.83 -0.88
N SER A 23 -15.67 -13.88 -1.69
CA SER A 23 -15.12 -15.14 -1.22
C SER A 23 -13.69 -15.00 -0.67
N ALA A 24 -12.85 -14.18 -1.31
CA ALA A 24 -11.48 -13.95 -0.87
C ALA A 24 -11.45 -13.13 0.43
N ILE A 25 -12.31 -12.11 0.54
CA ILE A 25 -12.50 -11.34 1.77
C ILE A 25 -12.97 -12.26 2.90
N GLN A 26 -13.96 -13.12 2.65
CA GLN A 26 -14.46 -14.05 3.68
C GLN A 26 -13.37 -15.05 4.13
N SER A 27 -12.54 -15.53 3.20
CA SER A 27 -11.39 -16.39 3.52
C SER A 27 -10.38 -15.67 4.42
N ALA A 28 -9.94 -14.47 4.05
CA ALA A 28 -9.02 -13.67 4.86
C ALA A 28 -9.60 -13.34 6.24
N ARG A 29 -10.89 -12.98 6.29
CA ARG A 29 -11.64 -12.71 7.53
C ARG A 29 -11.63 -13.90 8.48
N SER A 30 -11.81 -15.12 7.97
CA SER A 30 -11.76 -16.34 8.79
C SER A 30 -10.39 -16.58 9.43
N GLN A 31 -9.34 -15.95 8.90
CA GLN A 31 -7.98 -15.95 9.44
C GLN A 31 -7.69 -14.73 10.34
N GLY A 32 -8.68 -13.87 10.61
CA GLY A 32 -8.55 -12.68 11.45
C GLY A 32 -7.77 -11.53 10.82
N ARG A 33 -7.74 -11.43 9.48
CA ARG A 33 -7.04 -10.37 8.74
C ARG A 33 -7.87 -9.84 7.57
N PRO A 34 -7.61 -8.61 7.07
CA PRO A 34 -8.14 -8.18 5.79
C PRO A 34 -7.54 -8.97 4.62
N PHE A 35 -8.21 -8.90 3.47
CA PHE A 35 -7.60 -9.23 2.18
C PHE A 35 -6.50 -8.20 1.84
N VAL A 36 -5.34 -8.65 1.40
CA VAL A 36 -4.15 -7.81 1.18
C VAL A 36 -3.74 -7.82 -0.29
N THR A 37 -3.77 -6.64 -0.91
CA THR A 37 -3.11 -6.39 -2.20
C THR A 37 -1.83 -5.60 -1.97
N LEU A 38 -0.67 -6.20 -2.23
CA LEU A 38 0.60 -5.49 -2.34
C LEU A 38 0.75 -4.94 -3.75
N THR A 39 1.00 -3.64 -3.88
CA THR A 39 1.17 -3.04 -5.21
C THR A 39 2.19 -1.92 -5.20
N PHE A 40 2.96 -1.81 -6.28
CA PHE A 40 3.99 -0.79 -6.41
C PHE A 40 4.37 -0.60 -7.88
N ALA A 41 4.94 0.56 -8.19
CA ALA A 41 5.49 0.86 -9.50
C ALA A 41 7.02 0.90 -9.44
N THR A 42 7.69 0.24 -10.38
CA THR A 42 9.14 0.26 -10.52
C THR A 42 9.54 0.75 -11.91
N SER A 43 10.77 1.22 -12.01
CA SER A 43 11.52 1.28 -13.27
C SER A 43 11.92 -0.13 -13.75
N LEU A 44 12.51 -0.22 -14.95
CA LEU A 44 13.06 -1.46 -15.50
C LEU A 44 14.18 -2.05 -14.64
N ASP A 45 14.91 -1.22 -13.90
CA ASP A 45 15.95 -1.61 -12.94
C ASP A 45 15.43 -1.73 -11.50
N SER A 46 14.12 -2.01 -11.33
CA SER A 46 13.47 -2.34 -10.05
C SER A 46 13.51 -1.23 -8.98
N SER A 47 13.68 0.03 -9.40
CA SER A 47 13.72 1.19 -8.50
C SER A 47 12.35 1.85 -8.38
N LEU A 48 11.97 2.19 -7.14
CA LEU A 48 10.78 2.96 -6.78
C LEU A 48 11.00 4.47 -6.89
N SER A 49 12.25 4.92 -6.67
CA SER A 49 12.61 6.34 -6.72
C SER A 49 14.05 6.58 -7.12
N LEU A 50 14.35 7.78 -7.60
CA LEU A 50 15.71 8.23 -7.95
C LEU A 50 16.67 8.26 -6.74
N ALA A 51 16.12 8.57 -5.56
CA ALA A 51 16.85 8.59 -4.29
C ALA A 51 15.88 8.44 -3.11
N PRO A 52 16.36 8.09 -1.90
CA PRO A 52 15.55 8.11 -0.69
C PRO A 52 14.91 9.48 -0.45
N GLY A 53 13.60 9.51 -0.19
CA GLY A 53 12.86 10.74 0.06
C GLY A 53 12.56 11.59 -1.18
N VAL A 54 12.98 11.16 -2.37
CA VAL A 54 12.72 11.89 -3.63
C VAL A 54 11.50 11.33 -4.34
N ARG A 55 10.47 12.17 -4.47
CA ARG A 55 9.30 11.88 -5.28
C ARG A 55 9.69 11.60 -6.73
N THR A 56 9.39 10.40 -7.22
CA THR A 56 9.69 9.99 -8.59
C THR A 56 8.41 9.53 -9.28
N ARG A 57 8.11 10.09 -10.45
CA ARG A 57 6.96 9.66 -11.25
C ARG A 57 7.40 8.54 -12.19
N LEU A 58 6.93 7.34 -11.92
CA LEU A 58 7.16 6.16 -12.77
C LEU A 58 5.96 5.87 -13.66
N SER A 59 4.78 5.73 -13.05
CA SER A 59 3.54 5.38 -13.73
C SER A 59 3.08 6.43 -14.75
N GLY A 60 2.67 5.96 -15.92
CA GLY A 60 1.89 6.70 -16.92
C GLY A 60 0.45 7.00 -16.47
N SER A 61 -0.32 7.65 -17.35
CA SER A 61 -1.72 8.04 -17.10
C SER A 61 -2.64 6.85 -16.82
N GLU A 62 -2.53 5.81 -17.64
CA GLU A 62 -3.38 4.63 -17.64
C GLU A 62 -3.12 3.75 -16.42
N SER A 63 -1.85 3.51 -16.09
CA SER A 63 -1.48 2.78 -14.88
C SER A 63 -1.81 3.57 -13.61
N LYS A 64 -1.71 4.91 -13.63
CA LYS A 64 -2.20 5.77 -12.53
C LYS A 64 -3.72 5.67 -12.36
N ALA A 65 -4.49 5.63 -13.46
CA ALA A 65 -5.93 5.38 -13.40
C ALA A 65 -6.23 3.99 -12.82
N MET A 66 -5.47 2.97 -13.20
CA MET A 66 -5.54 1.63 -12.61
C MET A 66 -5.26 1.62 -11.10
N THR A 67 -4.22 2.29 -10.61
CA THR A 67 -3.96 2.42 -9.16
C THR A 67 -5.16 3.04 -8.44
N HIS A 68 -5.76 4.10 -8.99
CA HIS A 68 -6.96 4.71 -8.40
C HIS A 68 -8.19 3.80 -8.49
N HIS A 69 -8.30 2.95 -9.52
CA HIS A 69 -9.35 1.93 -9.61
C HIS A 69 -9.17 0.85 -8.54
N LEU A 70 -7.92 0.43 -8.26
CA LEU A 70 -7.62 -0.46 -7.15
C LEU A 70 -8.04 0.18 -5.82
N ARG A 71 -7.66 1.44 -5.57
CA ARG A 71 -8.07 2.19 -4.36
C ARG A 71 -9.58 2.21 -4.13
N ARG A 72 -10.37 2.35 -5.20
CA ARG A 72 -11.84 2.31 -5.15
C ARG A 72 -12.38 1.00 -4.57
N HIS A 73 -11.68 -0.11 -4.76
CA HIS A 73 -12.12 -1.46 -4.43
C HIS A 73 -11.46 -2.02 -3.16
N HIS A 74 -10.79 -1.18 -2.38
CA HIS A 74 -10.23 -1.56 -1.09
C HIS A 74 -10.80 -0.69 0.02
N ALA A 75 -11.08 -1.29 1.17
CA ALA A 75 -11.55 -0.54 2.34
C ALA A 75 -10.47 0.38 2.90
N ALA A 76 -9.20 0.05 2.68
CA ALA A 76 -8.06 0.82 3.15
C ALA A 76 -6.92 0.90 2.13
N ILE A 77 -6.11 1.96 2.25
CA ILE A 77 -4.84 2.12 1.57
C ILE A 77 -3.76 2.34 2.62
N LEU A 78 -2.69 1.55 2.59
CA LEU A 78 -1.60 1.60 3.56
C LEU A 78 -0.29 2.04 2.92
N VAL A 79 0.38 2.98 3.58
CA VAL A 79 1.74 3.41 3.25
C VAL A 79 2.60 3.52 4.51
N GLY A 80 3.91 3.37 4.35
CA GLY A 80 4.87 3.75 5.39
C GLY A 80 5.00 5.27 5.50
N VAL A 81 5.30 5.76 6.70
CA VAL A 81 5.51 7.21 6.95
C VAL A 81 6.57 7.83 6.05
N GLY A 82 7.57 7.07 5.58
CA GLY A 82 8.58 7.57 4.65
C GLY A 82 7.97 8.09 3.34
N THR A 83 6.92 7.44 2.84
CA THR A 83 6.17 7.91 1.66
C THR A 83 5.43 9.20 1.95
N VAL A 84 4.81 9.30 3.13
CA VAL A 84 4.05 10.49 3.51
C VAL A 84 4.94 11.71 3.69
N LEU A 85 6.11 11.53 4.30
CA LEU A 85 7.11 12.59 4.46
C LEU A 85 7.72 13.05 3.13
N ALA A 86 7.84 12.15 2.15
CA ALA A 86 8.41 12.47 0.85
C ALA A 86 7.40 13.16 -0.09
N ASP A 87 6.14 12.71 -0.07
CA ASP A 87 5.18 13.03 -1.14
C ASP A 87 3.99 13.89 -0.70
N ASP A 88 3.73 14.04 0.61
CA ASP A 88 2.49 14.60 1.18
C ASP A 88 1.23 14.18 0.39
N PRO A 89 0.94 12.87 0.29
CA PRO A 89 -0.09 12.36 -0.59
C PRO A 89 -1.51 12.56 -0.01
N GLY A 90 -2.49 12.74 -0.90
CA GLY A 90 -3.90 12.78 -0.51
C GLY A 90 -4.52 11.40 -0.21
N LEU A 91 -3.87 10.31 -0.63
CA LEU A 91 -4.27 8.90 -0.39
C LEU A 91 -5.74 8.56 -0.72
N ASN A 92 -6.36 9.28 -1.65
CA ASN A 92 -7.76 9.09 -2.04
C ASN A 92 -7.92 8.40 -3.40
N CYS A 93 -9.14 7.95 -3.69
CA CYS A 93 -9.59 7.54 -5.00
C CYS A 93 -10.04 8.76 -5.82
N ARG A 94 -9.67 8.80 -7.10
CA ARG A 94 -10.01 9.88 -8.05
C ARG A 94 -10.71 9.37 -9.32
N ILE A 95 -11.23 8.15 -9.29
CA ILE A 95 -12.03 7.61 -10.39
C ILE A 95 -13.32 8.42 -10.51
N HIS A 96 -13.77 8.65 -11.74
CA HIS A 96 -15.06 9.26 -12.04
C HIS A 96 -16.20 8.58 -11.24
N ASP A 97 -17.12 9.37 -10.70
CA ASP A 97 -18.22 8.92 -9.83
C ASP A 97 -17.80 8.18 -8.56
N ALA A 98 -16.55 8.31 -8.09
CA ALA A 98 -16.18 7.82 -6.76
C ALA A 98 -16.77 8.75 -5.70
N ASN A 99 -17.84 8.30 -5.04
CA ASN A 99 -18.41 8.96 -3.87
C ASN A 99 -17.56 8.68 -2.61
N LEU A 100 -17.98 9.23 -1.47
CA LEU A 100 -17.25 9.06 -0.21
C LEU A 100 -17.20 7.59 0.26
N ASP A 101 -18.23 6.79 -0.02
CA ASP A 101 -18.29 5.37 0.32
C ASP A 101 -17.27 4.52 -0.46
N ALA A 102 -16.83 5.03 -1.62
CA ALA A 102 -15.83 4.40 -2.46
C ALA A 102 -14.39 4.87 -2.15
N GLN A 103 -14.20 5.66 -1.09
CA GLN A 103 -12.88 6.15 -0.68
C GLN A 103 -12.22 5.15 0.28
N PRO A 104 -10.98 4.72 0.02
CA PRO A 104 -10.26 3.90 0.98
C PRO A 104 -9.89 4.73 2.21
N ARG A 105 -9.93 4.13 3.39
CA ARG A 105 -9.34 4.71 4.61
C ARG A 105 -7.82 4.78 4.47
N PRO A 106 -7.19 5.96 4.55
CA PRO A 106 -5.74 6.03 4.57
C PRO A 106 -5.19 5.46 5.87
N ILE A 107 -4.16 4.63 5.77
CA ILE A 107 -3.45 4.01 6.88
C ILE A 107 -1.98 4.40 6.77
N VAL A 108 -1.42 4.98 7.83
CA VAL A 108 -0.01 5.37 7.87
C VAL A 108 0.72 4.59 8.94
N LEU A 109 1.72 3.80 8.55
CA LEU A 109 2.61 3.12 9.49
C LEU A 109 3.71 4.08 9.96
N ASP A 110 3.61 4.53 11.21
CA ASP A 110 4.57 5.44 11.84
C ASP A 110 4.90 5.03 13.29
N PRO A 111 5.64 3.93 13.50
CA PRO A 111 5.89 3.40 14.84
C PRO A 111 6.53 4.41 15.82
N ARG A 112 7.23 5.42 15.30
CA ARG A 112 7.98 6.43 16.06
C ARG A 112 7.31 7.81 16.09
N GLY A 113 6.14 7.99 15.48
CA GLY A 113 5.47 9.30 15.42
C GLY A 113 6.30 10.39 14.72
N ARG A 114 7.00 10.03 13.64
CA ARG A 114 7.83 10.96 12.85
C ARG A 114 7.01 11.95 12.03
N TRP A 115 5.75 11.64 11.73
CA TRP A 115 4.93 12.48 10.89
C TRP A 115 4.43 13.71 11.64
N ASP A 116 4.98 14.86 11.28
CA ASP A 116 4.58 16.17 11.81
C ASP A 116 3.52 16.82 10.93
N PHE A 117 2.34 16.19 10.87
CA PHE A 117 1.23 16.70 10.07
C PHE A 117 0.51 17.86 10.73
N THR A 118 -0.10 18.67 9.88
CA THR A 118 -1.00 19.77 10.28
C THR A 118 -2.33 19.61 9.55
N GLU A 119 -3.31 20.45 9.87
CA GLU A 119 -4.58 20.52 9.14
C GLU A 119 -4.43 20.87 7.65
N HIS A 120 -3.25 21.37 7.26
CA HIS A 120 -2.89 21.69 5.88
C HIS A 120 -2.22 20.53 5.13
N SER A 121 -1.85 19.43 5.79
CA SER A 121 -1.32 18.25 5.10
C SER A 121 -2.35 17.68 4.13
N LYS A 122 -1.90 17.19 2.97
CA LYS A 122 -2.78 17.00 1.82
C LYS A 122 -3.97 16.08 2.07
N VAL A 123 -3.77 15.02 2.87
CA VAL A 123 -4.83 14.07 3.22
C VAL A 123 -5.99 14.75 3.96
N PHE A 124 -5.73 15.74 4.81
CA PHE A 124 -6.77 16.47 5.54
C PHE A 124 -7.50 17.47 4.66
N GLU A 125 -6.80 18.13 3.73
CA GLU A 125 -7.46 18.97 2.72
C GLU A 125 -8.44 18.16 1.86
N VAL A 126 -8.03 16.96 1.46
CA VAL A 126 -8.85 16.04 0.66
C VAL A 126 -10.06 15.56 1.46
N ALA A 127 -9.88 15.20 2.73
CA ALA A 127 -10.96 14.80 3.62
C ALA A 127 -11.98 15.94 3.83
N ARG A 128 -11.52 17.15 4.12
CA ARG A 128 -12.37 18.34 4.33
C ARG A 128 -13.17 18.72 3.08
N ALA A 129 -12.62 18.45 1.90
CA ALA A 129 -13.29 18.65 0.63
C ALA A 129 -14.26 17.51 0.26
N ASN A 130 -14.53 16.56 1.17
CA ASN A 130 -15.35 15.36 0.95
C ASN A 130 -14.87 14.50 -0.24
N ASN A 131 -13.57 14.56 -0.56
CA ASN A 131 -12.96 13.82 -1.66
C ASN A 131 -12.09 12.64 -1.18
N GLY A 132 -12.16 12.30 0.11
CA GLY A 132 -11.40 11.25 0.76
C GLY A 132 -11.69 11.20 2.25
N LEU A 133 -10.91 10.39 2.98
CA LEU A 133 -11.07 10.18 4.41
C LEU A 133 -9.79 10.57 5.16
N ALA A 134 -9.91 10.98 6.42
CA ALA A 134 -8.75 11.22 7.27
C ALA A 134 -8.04 9.91 7.63
N PRO A 135 -6.73 9.94 7.89
CA PRO A 135 -5.95 8.73 8.10
C PRO A 135 -6.20 8.08 9.48
N PHE A 136 -6.02 6.76 9.54
CA PHE A 136 -5.63 6.09 10.79
C PHE A 136 -4.10 5.96 10.81
N VAL A 137 -3.49 6.42 11.89
CA VAL A 137 -2.02 6.41 12.03
C VAL A 137 -1.65 5.34 13.05
N LEU A 138 -0.95 4.30 12.59
CA LEU A 138 -0.47 3.21 13.44
C LEU A 138 0.84 3.63 14.10
N VAL A 139 0.84 3.74 15.43
CA VAL A 139 1.92 4.34 16.21
C VAL A 139 2.24 3.51 17.46
N GLY A 140 3.46 3.69 17.99
CA GLY A 140 3.83 3.08 19.26
C GLY A 140 3.19 3.85 20.43
N PRO A 141 3.09 3.25 21.64
CA PRO A 141 2.44 3.88 22.79
C PRO A 141 3.02 5.25 23.14
N SER A 142 4.35 5.42 23.01
CA SER A 142 5.06 6.66 23.31
C SER A 142 5.01 7.72 22.20
N ALA A 143 4.45 7.40 21.04
CA ALA A 143 4.44 8.27 19.86
C ALA A 143 3.14 9.09 19.72
N VAL A 144 2.16 8.92 20.63
CA VAL A 144 0.90 9.65 20.60
C VAL A 144 1.10 11.08 21.11
N ASN A 145 0.89 12.05 20.22
CA ASN A 145 0.89 13.47 20.57
C ASN A 145 -0.56 14.00 20.69
N PRO A 146 -0.94 14.65 21.81
CA PRO A 146 -2.33 15.10 22.04
C PRO A 146 -2.86 16.11 21.01
N GLU A 147 -2.05 17.05 20.55
CA GLU A 147 -2.47 18.06 19.56
C GLU A 147 -2.75 17.40 18.21
N ARG A 148 -1.86 16.51 17.76
CA ARG A 148 -2.05 15.71 16.53
C ARG A 148 -3.24 14.76 16.63
N LYS A 149 -3.51 14.22 17.82
CA LYS A 149 -4.69 13.40 18.07
C LYS A 149 -5.97 14.20 17.82
N ALA A 150 -6.04 15.44 18.32
CA ALA A 150 -7.19 16.31 18.09
C ALA A 150 -7.40 16.61 16.60
N ILE A 151 -6.32 16.85 15.83
CA ILE A 151 -6.40 17.06 14.37
C ILE A 151 -7.00 15.84 13.67
N LEU A 152 -6.54 14.64 14.01
CA LEU A 152 -7.06 13.39 13.45
C LEU A 152 -8.55 13.23 13.75
N GLU A 153 -8.93 13.34 15.03
CA GLU A 153 -10.31 13.11 15.49
C GLU A 153 -11.27 14.14 14.89
N ALA A 154 -10.86 15.40 14.74
CA ALA A 154 -11.66 16.45 14.11
C ALA A 154 -12.05 16.14 12.64
N HIS A 155 -11.28 15.26 11.96
CA HIS A 155 -11.52 14.86 10.59
C HIS A 155 -11.97 13.39 10.47
N GLY A 156 -12.30 12.72 11.58
CA GLY A 156 -12.73 11.32 11.59
C GLY A 156 -11.59 10.31 11.37
N GLY A 157 -10.35 10.72 11.63
CA GLY A 157 -9.18 9.86 11.74
C GLY A 157 -8.86 9.54 13.21
N LYS A 158 -7.83 8.72 13.46
CA LYS A 158 -7.36 8.42 14.81
C LYS A 158 -5.96 7.81 14.84
N PHE A 159 -5.37 7.78 16.03
CA PHE A 159 -4.24 6.90 16.30
C PHE A 159 -4.73 5.47 16.60
N VAL A 160 -4.05 4.48 16.02
CA VAL A 160 -4.18 3.06 16.38
C VAL A 160 -2.87 2.64 17.03
N ILE A 161 -2.92 2.33 18.31
CA ILE A 161 -1.71 2.05 19.10
C ILE A 161 -1.36 0.58 18.94
N LEU A 162 -0.11 0.29 18.56
CA LEU A 162 0.43 -1.07 18.46
C LEU A 162 1.65 -1.22 19.34
N GLU A 163 1.76 -2.37 19.99
CA GLU A 163 2.95 -2.73 20.75
C GLU A 163 4.05 -3.24 19.80
N PRO A 164 5.28 -2.68 19.86
CA PRO A 164 6.42 -3.22 19.14
C PRO A 164 6.75 -4.66 19.57
N ARG A 165 7.23 -5.50 18.64
CA ARG A 165 7.67 -6.88 18.99
C ARG A 165 9.02 -6.95 19.67
N THR A 166 9.87 -5.94 19.49
CA THR A 166 11.24 -5.92 20.01
C THR A 166 11.56 -4.54 20.60
N THR A 167 12.77 -4.37 21.12
CA THR A 167 13.28 -3.06 21.54
C THR A 167 13.37 -2.07 20.37
N GLU A 168 13.37 -2.55 19.12
CA GLU A 168 13.16 -1.70 17.96
C GLU A 168 11.66 -1.46 17.72
N PRO A 169 11.24 -0.20 17.49
CA PRO A 169 9.85 0.14 17.20
C PRO A 169 9.50 -0.26 15.75
N ARG A 170 9.38 -1.56 15.52
CA ARG A 170 8.83 -2.17 14.30
C ARG A 170 7.61 -2.98 14.69
N PHE A 171 6.53 -2.79 13.93
CA PHE A 171 5.34 -3.61 14.07
C PHE A 171 5.44 -4.84 13.18
N ASP A 172 4.81 -5.90 13.65
CA ASP A 172 4.66 -7.14 12.93
C ASP A 172 3.46 -7.08 12.00
N TRP A 173 3.56 -7.70 10.83
CA TRP A 173 2.45 -7.75 9.88
C TRP A 173 1.18 -8.39 10.45
N PRO A 174 1.24 -9.55 11.15
CA PRO A 174 0.08 -10.08 11.87
C PRO A 174 -0.61 -9.07 12.79
N SER A 175 0.14 -8.30 13.58
CA SER A 175 -0.42 -7.29 14.48
C SER A 175 -1.03 -6.11 13.73
N ILE A 176 -0.37 -5.63 12.66
CA ILE A 176 -0.89 -4.58 11.79
C ILE A 176 -2.22 -5.02 11.19
N LEU A 177 -2.26 -6.19 10.54
CA LEU A 177 -3.42 -6.70 9.84
C LEU A 177 -4.58 -7.04 10.78
N SER A 178 -4.28 -7.59 11.96
CA SER A 178 -5.29 -7.83 13.00
C SER A 178 -5.91 -6.52 13.49
N ALA A 179 -5.10 -5.47 13.69
CA ALA A 179 -5.62 -4.17 14.06
C ALA A 179 -6.50 -3.55 12.98
N LEU A 180 -6.12 -3.64 11.70
CA LEU A 180 -6.98 -3.20 10.60
C LEU A 180 -8.30 -3.99 10.55
N HIS A 181 -8.24 -5.30 10.78
CA HIS A 181 -9.43 -6.14 10.85
C HIS A 181 -10.36 -5.73 12.00
N ALA A 182 -9.81 -5.45 13.18
CA ALA A 182 -10.56 -4.96 14.35
C ALA A 182 -11.21 -3.59 14.11
N GLU A 183 -10.66 -2.79 13.20
CA GLU A 183 -11.24 -1.54 12.72
C GLU A 183 -12.34 -1.72 11.66
N GLY A 184 -12.73 -2.97 11.36
CA GLY A 184 -13.74 -3.29 10.36
C GLY A 184 -13.24 -3.11 8.92
N LEU A 185 -11.93 -2.98 8.70
CA LEU A 185 -11.36 -2.87 7.37
C LEU A 185 -11.15 -4.28 6.82
N GLU A 186 -11.94 -4.63 5.81
CA GLU A 186 -11.98 -6.01 5.28
C GLU A 186 -10.99 -6.25 4.14
N SER A 187 -10.45 -5.19 3.55
CA SER A 187 -9.41 -5.25 2.52
C SER A 187 -8.47 -4.05 2.62
N VAL A 188 -7.19 -4.27 2.32
CA VAL A 188 -6.17 -3.23 2.33
C VAL A 188 -5.26 -3.34 1.10
N MET A 189 -5.06 -2.20 0.44
CA MET A 189 -4.09 -2.02 -0.63
C MET A 189 -2.82 -1.40 -0.05
N ILE A 190 -1.69 -2.06 -0.16
CA ILE A 190 -0.40 -1.62 0.38
C ILE A 190 0.45 -1.08 -0.77
N GLU A 191 0.63 0.24 -0.82
CA GLU A 191 1.28 0.92 -1.95
C GLU A 191 2.73 1.36 -1.69
N GLY A 192 3.03 1.75 -0.45
CA GLY A 192 4.05 2.77 -0.22
C GLY A 192 5.12 2.41 0.80
N GLY A 193 6.37 2.60 0.37
CA GLY A 193 7.58 2.59 1.19
C GLY A 193 8.44 1.39 0.87
N GLY A 194 9.68 1.62 0.42
CA GLY A 194 10.60 0.52 0.08
C GLY A 194 10.76 -0.49 1.22
N GLN A 195 10.85 -0.01 2.47
CA GLN A 195 10.89 -0.89 3.64
C GLN A 195 9.60 -1.71 3.83
N VAL A 196 8.43 -1.09 3.63
CA VAL A 196 7.11 -1.75 3.76
C VAL A 196 6.98 -2.84 2.69
N ILE A 197 7.23 -2.50 1.43
CA ILE A 197 7.15 -3.42 0.29
C ILE A 197 8.11 -4.59 0.46
N ASN A 198 9.40 -4.31 0.71
CA ASN A 198 10.40 -5.38 0.86
C ASN A 198 10.09 -6.27 2.07
N SER A 199 9.55 -5.73 3.16
CA SER A 199 9.19 -6.55 4.31
C SER A 199 8.07 -7.55 4.04
N LEU A 200 7.11 -7.25 3.16
CA LEU A 200 6.04 -8.18 2.79
C LEU A 200 6.47 -9.25 1.79
N LEU A 201 7.58 -9.02 1.10
CA LEU A 201 8.20 -9.99 0.19
C LEU A 201 9.08 -11.02 0.92
N ASP A 202 9.28 -10.86 2.22
CA ASP A 202 9.94 -11.86 3.06
C ASP A 202 9.06 -13.14 3.16
N PRO A 203 9.64 -14.35 3.00
CA PRO A 203 8.91 -15.62 3.09
C PRO A 203 8.00 -15.76 4.32
N ALA A 204 8.38 -15.18 5.46
CA ALA A 204 7.60 -15.26 6.68
C ALA A 204 6.19 -14.64 6.55
N TYR A 205 6.00 -13.75 5.58
CA TYR A 205 4.76 -13.00 5.39
C TYR A 205 4.03 -13.29 4.07
N HIS A 206 4.53 -14.20 3.21
CA HIS A 206 3.87 -14.53 1.94
C HIS A 206 2.41 -14.94 2.12
N ARG A 207 2.11 -15.72 3.16
CA ARG A 207 0.73 -16.14 3.52
C ARG A 207 -0.22 -15.00 3.90
N LEU A 208 0.32 -13.80 4.14
CA LEU A 208 -0.45 -12.61 4.51
C LEU A 208 -0.77 -11.73 3.30
N VAL A 209 -0.20 -12.01 2.12
CA VAL A 209 -0.42 -11.24 0.89
C VAL A 209 -1.22 -12.09 -0.08
N ASP A 210 -2.45 -11.66 -0.38
CA ASP A 210 -3.36 -12.41 -1.26
C ASP A 210 -3.14 -12.08 -2.73
N ARG A 211 -2.60 -10.88 -3.02
CA ARG A 211 -2.38 -10.40 -4.38
C ARG A 211 -1.17 -9.49 -4.45
N VAL A 212 -0.35 -9.67 -5.49
CA VAL A 212 0.72 -8.76 -5.87
C VAL A 212 0.40 -8.15 -7.23
N ILE A 213 0.52 -6.82 -7.37
CA ILE A 213 0.36 -6.08 -8.62
C ILE A 213 1.56 -5.14 -8.81
N VAL A 214 2.39 -5.41 -9.80
CA VAL A 214 3.61 -4.63 -10.08
C VAL A 214 3.46 -3.89 -11.40
N THR A 215 3.59 -2.57 -11.37
CA THR A 215 3.67 -1.73 -12.59
C THR A 215 5.13 -1.52 -12.94
N ILE A 216 5.52 -1.84 -14.18
CA ILE A 216 6.88 -1.64 -14.69
C ILE A 216 6.83 -0.54 -15.74
N ALA A 217 7.42 0.61 -15.40
CA ALA A 217 7.57 1.73 -16.32
C ALA A 217 8.78 1.52 -17.24
N PRO A 218 8.72 1.94 -18.52
CA PRO A 218 9.78 1.72 -19.52
C PRO A 218 10.96 2.70 -19.35
N THR A 219 11.43 2.90 -18.12
CA THR A 219 12.54 3.80 -17.80
C THR A 219 13.58 3.11 -16.93
N TRP A 220 14.84 3.57 -17.01
CA TRP A 220 15.88 3.26 -16.03
C TRP A 220 16.09 4.46 -15.13
N LEU A 221 16.28 4.24 -13.82
CA LEU A 221 16.59 5.32 -12.87
C LEU A 221 18.08 5.36 -12.50
N GLY A 222 18.78 4.23 -12.61
CA GLY A 222 20.19 4.12 -12.23
C GLY A 222 20.37 3.88 -10.73
N ARG A 223 21.63 3.90 -10.30
CA ARG A 223 22.02 3.56 -8.91
C ARG A 223 21.70 4.70 -7.94
N GLY A 224 21.47 4.33 -6.68
CA GLY A 224 21.25 5.29 -5.58
C GLY A 224 19.77 5.48 -5.22
N GLY A 225 18.87 4.86 -5.99
CA GLY A 225 17.44 4.82 -5.73
C GLY A 225 17.02 3.88 -4.61
N VAL A 226 15.74 3.96 -4.26
CA VAL A 226 15.09 2.95 -3.40
C VAL A 226 14.66 1.79 -4.29
N VAL A 227 15.12 0.57 -4.02
CA VAL A 227 14.83 -0.63 -4.83
C VAL A 227 13.88 -1.59 -4.14
N VAL A 228 13.13 -2.36 -4.95
CA VAL A 228 12.44 -3.56 -4.48
C VAL A 228 13.37 -4.75 -4.71
N SER A 229 14.03 -5.16 -3.64
CA SER A 229 14.94 -6.28 -3.58
C SER A 229 14.94 -6.81 -2.15
N PRO A 230 14.07 -7.77 -1.81
CA PRO A 230 14.05 -8.36 -0.47
C PRO A 230 15.39 -9.03 -0.14
N ASP A 231 15.62 -9.27 1.15
CA ASP A 231 16.83 -9.95 1.60
C ASP A 231 16.95 -11.34 1.00
N ARG A 232 18.19 -11.78 0.76
CA ARG A 232 18.46 -13.11 0.22
C ARG A 232 18.07 -14.18 1.24
N VAL A 233 17.41 -15.22 0.75
CA VAL A 233 17.00 -16.37 1.55
C VAL A 233 17.90 -17.57 1.23
N GLN A 234 18.13 -18.41 2.23
CA GLN A 234 18.86 -19.67 2.10
C GLN A 234 17.96 -20.83 2.53
N ASN A 235 18.11 -21.99 1.89
CA ASN A 235 17.48 -23.22 2.35
C ASN A 235 18.19 -23.80 3.59
N THR A 236 17.71 -24.95 4.09
CA THR A 236 18.30 -25.65 5.25
C THR A 236 19.76 -26.09 5.05
N GLU A 237 20.24 -26.16 3.81
CA GLU A 237 21.62 -26.52 3.45
C GLU A 237 22.52 -25.28 3.25
N GLY A 238 22.00 -24.07 3.48
CA GLY A 238 22.72 -22.80 3.29
C GLY A 238 22.81 -22.34 1.83
N MET A 239 22.15 -23.02 0.90
CA MET A 239 22.13 -22.66 -0.51
C MET A 239 21.19 -21.49 -0.76
N PRO A 240 21.60 -20.45 -1.52
CA PRO A 240 20.71 -19.36 -1.90
C PRO A 240 19.50 -19.86 -2.71
N VAL A 241 18.31 -19.42 -2.31
CA VAL A 241 17.06 -19.68 -3.02
C VAL A 241 16.33 -18.36 -3.32
N PRO A 242 15.40 -18.33 -4.28
CA PRO A 242 14.57 -17.15 -4.52
C PRO A 242 13.80 -16.73 -3.26
N ALA A 243 13.83 -15.44 -2.93
CA ALA A 243 13.15 -14.92 -1.73
C ALA A 243 11.61 -14.91 -1.87
N ALA A 244 11.10 -14.78 -3.09
CA ALA A 244 9.68 -14.84 -3.40
C ALA A 244 9.47 -15.31 -4.84
N ARG A 245 8.38 -16.04 -5.08
CA ARG A 245 7.92 -16.42 -6.42
C ARG A 245 6.43 -16.15 -6.52
N LEU A 246 5.97 -15.67 -7.66
CA LEU A 246 4.55 -15.49 -7.92
C LEU A 246 4.00 -16.65 -8.76
N THR A 247 2.76 -17.03 -8.45
CA THR A 247 1.92 -18.00 -9.17
C THR A 247 0.68 -17.29 -9.71
N ASP A 248 -0.10 -17.96 -10.57
CA ASP A 248 -1.26 -17.38 -11.26
C ASP A 248 -0.94 -16.05 -11.94
N VAL A 249 0.25 -16.02 -12.56
CA VAL A 249 0.82 -14.79 -13.12
C VAL A 249 0.10 -14.43 -14.40
N ALA A 250 -0.23 -13.15 -14.53
CA ALA A 250 -0.75 -12.59 -15.75
C ALA A 250 -0.29 -11.15 -15.94
N TRP A 251 -0.20 -10.76 -17.21
CA TRP A 251 0.36 -9.49 -17.65
C TRP A 251 -0.67 -8.70 -18.43
N HIS A 252 -0.56 -7.37 -18.39
CA HIS A 252 -1.37 -6.46 -19.21
C HIS A 252 -0.65 -5.14 -19.42
N GLN A 253 -0.85 -4.55 -20.58
CA GLN A 253 -0.27 -3.26 -20.91
C GLN A 253 -1.26 -2.14 -20.57
N PHE A 254 -0.80 -1.15 -19.80
CA PHE A 254 -1.54 0.07 -19.47
C PHE A 254 -0.79 1.27 -20.04
N GLY A 255 -1.18 1.72 -21.23
CA GLY A 255 -0.42 2.74 -21.97
C GLY A 255 0.97 2.21 -22.34
N GLU A 256 2.02 2.87 -21.84
CA GLU A 256 3.42 2.45 -22.04
C GLU A 256 3.96 1.52 -20.95
N ASP A 257 3.20 1.34 -19.85
CA ASP A 257 3.62 0.51 -18.72
C ASP A 257 3.14 -0.93 -18.90
N ILE A 258 3.93 -1.88 -18.40
CA ILE A 258 3.54 -3.30 -18.30
C ILE A 258 3.21 -3.60 -16.84
N VAL A 259 2.03 -4.18 -16.60
CA VAL A 259 1.56 -4.54 -15.27
C VAL A 259 1.51 -6.05 -15.13
N LEU A 260 2.21 -6.56 -14.12
CA LEU A 260 2.14 -7.95 -13.67
C LEU A 260 1.17 -8.06 -12.50
N SER A 261 0.39 -9.14 -12.49
CA SER A 261 -0.37 -9.58 -11.32
C SER A 261 -0.12 -11.05 -11.03
N GLY A 262 -0.05 -11.43 -9.76
CA GLY A 262 0.07 -12.81 -9.31
C GLY A 262 -0.14 -12.97 -7.81
N GLN A 263 0.02 -14.17 -7.30
CA GLN A 263 -0.09 -14.50 -5.87
C GLN A 263 1.26 -15.05 -5.36
N PRO A 264 1.71 -14.72 -4.14
CA PRO A 264 2.88 -15.36 -3.56
C PRO A 264 2.74 -16.89 -3.51
N SER A 265 3.76 -17.59 -4.01
CA SER A 265 3.90 -19.03 -3.87
C SER A 265 4.19 -19.37 -2.41
N LEU A 266 3.44 -20.29 -1.82
CA LEU A 266 3.71 -20.80 -0.48
C LEU A 266 4.72 -21.95 -0.46
N ASP A 267 5.04 -22.51 -1.64
CA ASP A 267 5.94 -23.66 -1.82
C ASP A 267 7.38 -23.26 -2.24
N ALA A 268 7.76 -21.98 -2.04
CA ALA A 268 9.02 -21.42 -2.54
C ALA A 268 10.20 -21.60 -1.56
#